data_AF-A0A925VEC0-F1
#
_entry.id   AF-A0A925VEC0-F1
#
_cell.length_a   1.000
_cell.length_b   1.000
_cell.length_c   1.000
_cell.angle_alpha   90.00
_cell.angle_beta   90.00
_cell.angle_gamma   90.00
#
_symmetry.space_group_name_H-M   'P 1'
#
loop_
_entity.id
_entity.type
_entity.pdbx_description
1 polymer ?
#
loop_
_entity_poly.entity_id
_entity_poly.type
_entity_poly.pdbx_seq_one_letter_code
_entity_poly.pdbx_strand_id
1 'polypeptide(L)'
;MTNLAPAPLLLVLIATACAALAHLLWGRRWRQIAFFWMVAFAGCLLAYGIGLRVPLPLPAPADVPVLEAVLVAWVLLSIASRLRV
;
A
#
# COMPACT_ATOMS: atom_id res chain seq x y z
N MET A 1 21.04 15.88 -9.89
CA MET A 1 19.59 15.69 -10.11
C MET A 1 19.26 14.28 -9.65
N THR A 2 18.64 14.15 -8.47
CA THR A 2 18.28 12.84 -7.92
C THR A 2 17.19 12.24 -8.79
N ASN A 3 17.57 11.36 -9.72
CA ASN A 3 16.66 10.41 -10.36
C ASN A 3 16.07 9.54 -9.24
N LEU A 4 15.03 10.02 -8.55
CA LEU A 4 14.20 9.14 -7.76
C LEU A 4 13.73 8.07 -8.74
N ALA A 5 14.18 6.83 -8.53
CA ALA A 5 13.67 5.71 -9.28
C ALA A 5 12.12 5.80 -9.23
N PRO A 6 11.41 5.59 -10.35
CA PRO A 6 9.97 5.76 -10.39
C PRO A 6 9.23 4.84 -9.41
N ALA A 7 9.85 3.71 -9.03
CA ALA A 7 9.28 2.71 -8.13
C ALA A 7 8.96 3.21 -6.70
N PRO A 8 9.90 3.76 -5.91
CA PRO A 8 9.59 4.25 -4.55
C PRO A 8 8.54 5.36 -4.53
N LEU A 9 8.53 6.24 -5.53
CA LEU A 9 7.55 7.31 -5.63
C LEU A 9 6.14 6.76 -5.91
N LEU A 10 6.03 5.78 -6.80
CA LEU A 10 4.81 5.02 -7.05
C LEU A 10 4.33 4.28 -5.79
N LEU A 11 5.22 3.60 -5.07
CA LEU A 11 4.86 2.89 -3.84
C LEU A 11 4.31 3.83 -2.76
N VAL A 12 4.92 5.01 -2.58
CA VAL A 12 4.43 6.02 -1.64
C VAL A 12 3.06 6.55 -2.05
N LEU A 13 2.86 6.84 -3.35
CA LEU A 13 1.57 7.28 -3.90
C LEU A 13 0.46 6.24 -3.72
N ILE A 14 0.77 4.97 -3.97
CA ILE A 14 -0.17 3.87 -3.78
C ILE A 14 -0.51 3.71 -2.29
N ALA A 15 0.50 3.77 -1.42
CA ALA A 15 0.32 3.67 0.01
C ALA A 15 -0.51 4.83 0.58
N THR A 16 -0.26 6.08 0.15
CA THR A 16 -1.08 7.23 0.56
C THR A 16 -2.51 7.11 0.08
N ALA A 17 -2.74 6.70 -1.18
CA ALA A 17 -4.09 6.51 -1.71
C ALA A 17 -4.86 5.41 -0.95
N CYS A 18 -4.24 4.26 -0.69
CA CYS A 18 -4.85 3.17 0.07
C CYS A 18 -5.12 3.58 1.53
N ALA A 19 -4.19 4.28 2.17
CA ALA A 19 -4.36 4.77 3.53
C ALA A 19 -5.48 5.81 3.65
N ALA A 20 -5.60 6.73 2.67
CA ALA A 20 -6.68 7.71 2.63
C ALA A 20 -8.05 7.03 2.46
N LEU A 21 -8.15 6.03 1.58
CA LEU A 21 -9.37 5.23 1.39
C LEU A 21 -9.73 4.44 2.64
N ALA A 22 -8.77 3.76 3.28
CA ALA A 22 -9.00 3.04 4.51
C ALA A 22 -9.40 3.96 5.66
N HIS A 23 -8.82 5.17 5.72
CA HIS A 23 -9.25 6.18 6.66
C HIS A 23 -10.68 6.68 6.37
N LEU A 24 -11.07 6.83 5.11
CA LEU A 24 -12.44 7.23 4.77
C LEU A 24 -13.47 6.16 5.19
N LEU A 25 -13.12 4.88 5.08
CA LEU A 25 -14.01 3.76 5.41
C LEU A 25 -14.06 3.41 6.90
N TRP A 26 -12.94 3.50 7.62
CA TRP A 26 -12.83 3.08 9.03
C TRP A 26 -12.39 4.19 10.00
N GLY A 27 -12.06 5.37 9.51
CA GLY A 27 -11.51 6.47 10.30
C GLY A 27 -12.55 7.16 11.17
N ARG A 28 -12.38 7.08 12.48
CA ARG A 28 -13.11 7.90 13.46
C ARG A 28 -12.26 9.01 14.07
N ARG A 29 -10.93 8.93 13.96
CA ARG A 29 -10.00 9.94 14.53
C ARG A 29 -8.84 10.20 13.58
N TRP A 30 -8.47 11.47 13.42
CA TRP A 30 -7.37 11.94 12.57
C TRP A 30 -6.02 11.30 12.90
N ARG A 31 -5.77 10.97 14.18
CA ARG A 31 -4.56 10.27 14.63
C ARG A 31 -4.40 8.85 14.04
N GLN A 32 -5.46 8.30 13.45
CA GLN A 32 -5.47 6.97 12.84
C GLN A 32 -4.89 6.98 11.42
N ILE A 33 -4.80 8.16 10.79
CA ILE A 33 -4.25 8.32 9.44
C ILE A 33 -2.81 7.82 9.40
N ALA A 34 -1.97 8.26 10.35
CA ALA A 34 -0.57 7.84 10.39
C ALA A 34 -0.39 6.33 10.57
N PHE A 35 -1.26 5.70 11.36
CA PHE A 35 -1.24 4.25 11.56
C PHE A 35 -1.65 3.50 10.29
N PHE A 36 -2.77 3.88 9.66
CA PHE A 36 -3.20 3.29 8.39
C PHE A 36 -2.16 3.51 7.29
N TRP A 37 -1.50 4.66 7.29
CA TRP A 37 -0.42 4.95 6.35
C TRP A 37 0.78 4.02 6.53
N MET A 38 1.24 3.80 7.76
CA MET A 38 2.32 2.85 8.03
C MET A 38 1.96 1.42 7.62
N VAL A 39 0.72 1.00 7.89
CA VAL A 39 0.22 -0.35 7.52
C VAL A 39 0.15 -0.51 5.99
N ALA A 40 -0.37 0.49 5.28
CA ALA A 40 -0.44 0.48 3.81
C ALA A 40 0.96 0.48 3.18
N PHE A 41 1.87 1.30 3.71
CA PHE A 41 3.26 1.36 3.27
C PHE A 41 3.98 0.04 3.50
N ALA A 42 3.81 -0.58 4.68
CA ALA A 42 4.36 -1.89 4.96
C ALA A 42 3.83 -2.96 4.01
N GLY A 43 2.53 -2.95 3.70
CA GLY A 43 1.94 -3.88 2.74
C GLY A 43 2.50 -3.72 1.32
N CYS A 44 2.67 -2.47 0.85
CA CYS A 44 3.30 -2.19 -0.43
C CYS A 44 4.77 -2.63 -0.46
N LEU A 45 5.50 -2.39 0.62
CA LEU A 45 6.92 -2.75 0.74
C LEU A 45 7.11 -4.27 0.80
N LEU A 46 6.21 -4.99 1.48
CA LEU A 46 6.21 -6.45 1.51
C LEU A 46 5.94 -7.03 0.11
N ALA A 47 4.92 -6.54 -0.60
CA ALA A 47 4.62 -7.02 -1.95
C ALA A 47 5.79 -6.79 -2.92
N TYR A 48 6.41 -5.61 -2.86
CA TYR A 48 7.57 -5.25 -3.67
C TYR A 48 8.81 -6.08 -3.31
N GLY A 49 9.15 -6.18 -2.01
CA GLY A 49 10.34 -6.86 -1.54
C GLY A 49 10.29 -8.39 -1.66
N ILE A 50 9.10 -8.99 -1.53
CA ILE A 50 8.90 -10.44 -1.73
C ILE A 50 8.91 -10.77 -3.23
N GLY A 51 8.79 -9.76 -4.11
CA GLY A 51 8.65 -9.99 -5.55
C GLY A 51 7.38 -10.76 -5.87
N LEU A 52 6.31 -10.52 -5.07
CA LEU A 52 5.03 -11.19 -5.24
C LEU A 52 4.44 -10.73 -6.57
N ARG A 53 4.64 -11.54 -7.61
CA ARG A 53 4.11 -11.33 -8.95
C ARG A 53 3.07 -12.40 -9.20
N VAL A 54 1.83 -11.98 -9.35
CA VAL A 54 0.79 -12.85 -9.86
C VAL A 54 1.14 -13.15 -11.32
N PRO A 55 1.02 -14.40 -11.80
CA PRO A 55 1.31 -14.76 -13.20
C PRO A 55 0.22 -14.26 -14.16
N LEU A 56 -0.31 -13.06 -13.91
CA LEU A 56 -1.23 -12.36 -14.80
C LEU A 56 -0.42 -11.36 -15.64
N PRO A 57 -0.63 -11.30 -16.96
CA PRO A 57 0.03 -10.34 -17.85
C PRO A 57 -0.58 -8.94 -17.67
N LEU A 58 -0.42 -8.39 -16.47
CA LEU A 58 -0.84 -7.03 -16.14
C LEU A 58 0.29 -6.06 -16.49
N PRO A 59 -0.03 -4.84 -16.95
CA PRO A 59 0.98 -3.81 -17.13
C PRO A 59 1.63 -3.49 -15.78
N ALA A 60 2.95 -3.71 -15.68
CA ALA A 60 3.76 -3.41 -14.50
C ALA A 60 4.53 -2.10 -14.72
N PRO A 61 3.94 -0.93 -14.40
CA PRO A 61 4.66 0.34 -14.53
C PRO A 61 5.87 0.32 -13.60
N ALA A 62 7.06 0.60 -14.15
CA ALA A 62 8.33 0.60 -13.43
C ALA A 62 8.67 -0.70 -12.69
N ASP A 63 8.23 -1.86 -13.23
CA ASP A 63 8.43 -3.19 -12.60
C ASP A 63 7.78 -3.34 -11.20
N VAL A 64 6.89 -2.43 -10.83
CA VAL A 64 6.17 -2.47 -9.56
C VAL A 64 4.92 -3.34 -9.71
N PRO A 65 4.75 -4.38 -8.89
CA PRO A 65 3.53 -5.19 -8.87
C PRO A 65 2.42 -4.40 -8.14
N VAL A 66 1.81 -3.45 -8.87
CA VAL A 66 0.84 -2.47 -8.31
C VAL A 66 -0.37 -3.18 -7.72
N LEU A 67 -0.91 -4.18 -8.43
CA LEU A 67 -2.10 -4.91 -7.99
C LEU A 67 -1.83 -5.63 -6.67
N GLU A 68 -0.69 -6.31 -6.58
CA GLU A 68 -0.27 -7.08 -5.43
C GLU A 68 0.05 -6.15 -4.25
N ALA A 69 0.71 -5.02 -4.51
CA ALA A 69 0.95 -4.00 -3.50
C ALA A 69 -0.36 -3.47 -2.89
N VAL A 70 -1.36 -3.18 -3.74
CA VAL A 70 -2.69 -2.74 -3.30
C VAL A 70 -3.39 -3.85 -2.53
N LEU A 71 -3.42 -5.08 -3.05
CA LEU A 71 -4.08 -6.22 -2.40
C LEU A 71 -3.48 -6.49 -1.01
N VAL A 72 -2.15 -6.59 -0.92
CA VAL A 72 -1.44 -6.82 0.35
C VAL A 72 -1.68 -5.66 1.32
N ALA A 73 -1.62 -4.42 0.84
CA ALA A 73 -1.94 -3.25 1.66
C ALA A 73 -3.36 -3.31 2.23
N TRP A 74 -4.37 -3.64 1.41
CA TRP A 74 -5.75 -3.76 1.85
C TRP A 74 -6.01 -4.93 2.81
N VAL A 75 -5.34 -6.07 2.60
CA VAL A 75 -5.37 -7.21 3.53
C VAL A 75 -4.82 -6.78 4.89
N LEU A 76 -3.64 -6.16 4.91
CA LEU A 76 -3.04 -5.65 6.15
C LEU A 76 -3.93 -4.60 6.83
N LEU A 77 -4.48 -3.65 6.07
CA LEU A 77 -5.39 -2.62 6.57
C LEU A 77 -6.67 -3.22 7.16
N SER A 78 -7.21 -4.26 6.54
CA SER A 78 -8.40 -4.97 7.02
C SER A 78 -8.11 -5.75 8.31
N ILE A 79 -6.94 -6.41 8.40
CA ILE A 79 -6.52 -7.09 9.64
C ILE A 79 -6.30 -6.06 10.75
N ALA A 80 -5.60 -4.96 10.45
CA ALA A 80 -5.31 -3.89 11.38
C ALA A 80 -6.56 -3.13 11.84
N SER A 81 -7.60 -3.02 11.00
CA SER A 81 -8.88 -2.43 11.38
C SER A 81 -9.71 -3.36 12.26
N ARG A 82 -9.60 -4.68 12.06
CA ARG A 82 -10.29 -5.72 12.86
C ARG A 82 -9.65 -5.97 14.22
N LEU A 83 -8.32 -5.93 14.32
CA LEU A 83 -7.58 -6.02 15.59
C LEU A 83 -7.83 -4.83 16.52
N ARG A 84 -8.55 -3.83 16.04
CA ARG A 84 -8.80 -2.57 16.73
C ARG A 84 -10.21 -2.46 17.33
N VAL A 85 -10.95 -3.59 17.33
CA VAL A 85 -12.15 -3.82 18.17
C VAL A 85 -11.70 -3.97 19.62
#